data_AF-A0A177N3C4-F1
#
_entry.id   AF-A0A177N3C4-F1
#
_cell.length_a   1.000
_cell.length_b   1.000
_cell.length_c   1.000
_cell.angle_alpha   90.00
_cell.angle_beta   90.00
_cell.angle_gamma   90.00
#
_symmetry.space_group_name_H-M   'P 1'
#
loop_
_entity.id
_entity.type
_entity.pdbx_description
1 polymer ?
#
loop_
_entity_poly.entity_id
_entity_poly.type
_entity_poly.pdbx_seq_one_letter_code
_entity_poly.pdbx_strand_id
1 'polypeptide(L)'
;MKKPFICLFASLFFTNIALAKTAYVTDKVEVPLRSGESERSKIVKMLENGAPVTVLGDNTENGYTYIQTGSGAEGFILTRYLSGEPSARNQLEAANKRLEALLEENKQLKASQAGSQEIGKERDKLSAELSELQQTAANAIQLKQQRDQLQERVIAVERELQQLKRENLALTDNTNQDWFLYGGGLSLFGVLLGFILPKISWRRRSSGWDTF
;
A
#
# COMPACT_ATOMS: atom_id res chain seq x y z
N MET A 1 6.17 -1.00 105.55
CA MET A 1 6.69 -0.75 104.18
C MET A 1 5.99 -1.72 103.23
N LYS A 2 5.46 -1.19 102.13
CA LYS A 2 4.42 -1.80 101.28
C LYS A 2 5.02 -2.64 100.15
N LYS A 3 4.22 -3.60 99.66
CA LYS A 3 4.35 -4.51 98.49
C LYS A 3 4.90 -5.88 98.88
N PRO A 4 4.08 -6.94 98.80
CA PRO A 4 3.93 -7.65 97.51
C PRO A 4 2.55 -8.35 97.36
N PHE A 5 1.66 -7.93 96.46
CA PHE A 5 0.49 -8.79 96.12
C PHE A 5 -0.18 -8.53 94.77
N ILE A 6 0.31 -7.60 93.94
CA ILE A 6 -0.26 -7.40 92.59
C ILE A 6 0.58 -8.23 91.61
N CYS A 7 0.57 -9.54 91.85
CA CYS A 7 1.04 -10.58 90.94
C CYS A 7 -0.09 -11.06 89.99
N LEU A 8 -1.30 -10.51 90.03
CA LEU A 8 -2.45 -11.20 89.41
C LEU A 8 -3.10 -10.50 88.22
N PHE A 9 -2.80 -9.23 87.92
CA PHE A 9 -3.71 -8.42 87.08
C PHE A 9 -3.36 -8.25 85.59
N ALA A 10 -2.24 -8.74 85.06
CA ALA A 10 -1.99 -8.52 83.62
C ALA A 10 -1.10 -9.55 82.92
N SER A 11 -0.81 -10.68 83.57
CA SER A 11 -0.04 -11.78 82.97
C SER A 11 -0.90 -12.75 82.13
N LEU A 12 -2.20 -12.49 81.94
CA LEU A 12 -3.13 -13.53 81.47
C LEU A 12 -3.85 -13.31 80.13
N PHE A 13 -3.51 -12.30 79.34
CA PHE A 13 -3.95 -12.29 77.93
C PHE A 13 -2.76 -12.50 77.00
N PHE A 14 -2.28 -13.74 77.05
CA PHE A 14 -1.51 -14.41 76.02
C PHE A 14 -2.17 -14.20 74.64
N THR A 15 -1.64 -13.28 73.84
CA THR A 15 -1.87 -13.24 72.41
C THR A 15 -0.88 -14.17 71.72
N ASN A 16 -1.23 -15.46 71.62
CA ASN A 16 -0.62 -16.32 70.60
C ASN A 16 -1.42 -16.16 69.31
N ILE A 17 -1.03 -15.21 68.46
CA ILE A 17 -1.45 -15.22 67.06
C ILE A 17 -0.68 -16.37 66.40
N ALA A 18 -1.31 -17.53 66.31
CA ALA A 18 -0.82 -18.61 65.48
C ALA A 18 -0.94 -18.18 64.01
N LEU A 19 0.14 -17.65 63.43
CA LEU A 19 0.25 -17.49 61.99
C LEU A 19 0.32 -18.88 61.37
N ALA A 20 -0.82 -19.35 60.86
CA ALA A 20 -0.89 -20.55 60.05
C ALA A 20 -0.03 -20.35 58.81
N LYS A 21 1.10 -21.07 58.77
CA LYS A 21 1.99 -21.12 57.63
C LYS A 21 1.34 -22.01 56.57
N THR A 22 0.99 -21.45 55.43
CA THR A 22 0.50 -22.22 54.27
C THR A 22 1.59 -23.19 53.86
N ALA A 23 1.38 -24.47 54.15
CA ALA A 23 2.27 -25.55 53.75
C ALA A 23 1.74 -26.15 52.45
N TYR A 24 2.63 -26.37 51.50
CA TYR A 24 2.31 -27.02 50.24
C TYR A 24 2.85 -28.44 50.29
N VAL A 25 2.01 -29.44 50.05
CA VAL A 25 2.46 -30.81 49.84
C VAL A 25 3.28 -30.81 48.54
N THR A 26 4.51 -31.30 48.62
CA THR A 26 5.43 -31.32 47.49
C THR A 26 5.12 -32.54 46.61
N ASP A 27 4.76 -32.32 45.34
CA ASP A 27 4.42 -33.38 44.36
C ASP A 27 5.61 -34.21 43.85
N LYS A 28 6.74 -34.17 44.57
CA LYS A 28 7.93 -34.99 44.27
C LYS A 28 7.92 -36.24 45.15
N VAL A 29 7.03 -37.18 44.82
CA VAL A 29 7.11 -38.52 45.40
C VAL A 29 8.12 -39.30 44.57
N GLU A 30 9.28 -39.58 45.15
CA GLU A 30 10.25 -40.51 44.56
C GLU A 30 9.78 -41.94 44.80
N VAL A 31 9.87 -42.77 43.76
CA VAL A 31 9.42 -44.17 43.82
C VAL A 31 10.64 -45.10 43.82
N PRO A 32 10.77 -46.01 44.80
CA PRO A 32 11.89 -46.95 44.84
C PRO A 32 11.72 -48.05 43.79
N LEU A 33 12.71 -48.17 42.90
CA LEU A 33 12.94 -49.34 42.06
C LEU A 33 13.64 -50.40 42.89
N ARG A 34 13.08 -51.61 42.94
CA ARG A 34 13.61 -52.69 43.78
C ARG A 34 14.13 -53.87 42.96
N SER A 35 14.95 -54.70 43.59
CA SER A 35 15.58 -55.87 42.97
C SER A 35 14.67 -57.09 42.87
N GLY A 36 13.53 -57.12 43.57
CA GLY A 36 12.56 -58.20 43.52
C GLY A 36 11.12 -57.74 43.75
N GLU A 37 10.17 -58.64 43.55
CA GLU A 37 8.72 -58.40 43.64
C GLU A 37 8.20 -58.32 45.09
N SER A 38 8.88 -57.56 45.94
CA SER A 38 8.53 -57.41 47.35
C SER A 38 9.01 -56.07 47.90
N GLU A 39 8.24 -55.50 48.84
CA GLU A 39 8.61 -54.26 49.53
C GLU A 39 9.90 -54.37 50.33
N ARG A 40 10.23 -55.59 50.80
CA ARG A 40 11.43 -55.90 51.59
C ARG A 40 12.69 -56.10 50.74
N SER A 41 12.57 -56.14 49.42
CA SER A 41 13.71 -56.33 48.54
C SER A 41 14.57 -55.06 48.45
N LYS A 42 15.85 -55.24 48.13
CA LYS A 42 16.83 -54.14 48.11
C LYS A 42 16.44 -53.11 47.06
N ILE A 43 16.45 -51.83 47.44
CA ILE A 43 16.27 -50.69 46.54
C ILE A 43 17.50 -50.60 45.62
N VAL A 44 17.26 -50.71 44.31
CA VAL A 44 18.26 -50.56 43.25
C VAL A 44 18.47 -49.08 42.97
N LYS A 45 17.38 -48.30 42.89
CA LYS A 45 17.43 -46.86 42.57
C LYS A 45 16.16 -46.14 43.02
N MET A 46 16.25 -44.85 43.32
CA MET A 46 15.09 -43.96 43.49
C MET A 46 14.75 -43.34 42.14
N LEU A 47 13.48 -43.43 41.73
CA LEU A 47 12.98 -42.86 40.48
C LEU A 47 12.23 -41.56 40.76
N GLU A 48 12.54 -40.52 40.00
CA GLU A 48 11.80 -39.26 40.05
C GLU A 48 10.41 -39.41 39.41
N ASN A 49 9.45 -38.64 39.89
CA ASN A 49 8.09 -38.62 39.34
C ASN A 49 8.11 -38.17 37.87
N GLY A 50 7.53 -38.96 36.98
CA GLY A 50 7.51 -38.70 35.54
C GLY A 50 8.79 -39.08 34.78
N ALA A 51 9.73 -39.79 35.42
CA ALA A 51 10.88 -40.36 34.72
C ALA A 51 10.43 -41.40 33.68
N PRO A 52 10.95 -41.34 32.43
CA PRO A 52 10.62 -42.32 31.41
C PRO A 52 11.25 -43.68 31.76
N VAL A 53 10.45 -44.74 31.67
CA VAL A 53 10.86 -46.12 31.93
C VAL A 53 10.30 -47.03 30.83
N THR A 54 11.06 -48.07 30.50
CA THR A 54 10.65 -49.10 29.54
C THR A 54 10.15 -50.30 30.30
N VAL A 55 8.95 -50.78 30.00
CA VAL A 55 8.40 -52.00 30.61
C VAL A 55 8.98 -53.22 29.88
N LEU A 56 9.58 -54.13 30.64
CA LEU A 56 10.22 -55.34 30.12
C LEU A 56 9.42 -56.63 30.43
N GLY A 57 8.52 -56.59 31.40
CA GLY A 57 7.67 -57.73 31.75
C GLY A 57 6.39 -57.31 32.46
N ASP A 58 5.28 -57.98 32.13
CA ASP A 58 3.94 -57.66 32.62
C ASP A 58 3.73 -58.02 34.09
N ASN A 59 2.68 -57.41 34.65
CA ASN A 59 2.27 -57.48 36.04
C ASN A 59 2.28 -58.92 36.59
N THR A 60 3.21 -59.22 37.49
CA THR A 60 3.19 -60.49 38.22
C THR A 60 1.99 -60.50 39.17
N GLU A 61 1.53 -61.69 39.61
CA GLU A 61 0.37 -61.83 40.52
C GLU A 61 0.49 -60.96 41.79
N ASN A 62 1.72 -60.55 42.13
CA ASN A 62 2.08 -59.73 43.28
C ASN A 62 1.92 -58.21 43.06
N GLY A 63 1.51 -57.75 41.87
CA GLY A 63 1.29 -56.32 41.58
C GLY A 63 2.56 -55.54 41.19
N TYR A 64 3.63 -56.24 40.78
CA TYR A 64 4.90 -55.65 40.37
C TYR A 64 5.11 -55.79 38.86
N THR A 65 5.71 -54.77 38.27
CA THR A 65 6.10 -54.72 36.85
C THR A 65 7.61 -54.62 36.77
N TYR A 66 8.23 -55.38 35.85
CA TYR A 66 9.67 -55.32 35.60
C TYR A 66 9.97 -54.24 34.58
N ILE A 67 10.84 -53.29 34.93
CA ILE A 67 11.15 -52.12 34.11
C ILE A 67 12.65 -51.89 33.97
N GLN A 68 13.03 -51.20 32.90
CA GLN A 68 14.36 -50.65 32.67
C GLN A 68 14.29 -49.13 32.61
N THR A 69 15.15 -48.48 33.39
CA THR A 69 15.31 -47.02 33.36
C THR A 69 16.19 -46.60 32.19
N GLY A 70 16.06 -45.36 31.70
CA GLY A 70 16.95 -44.82 30.66
C GLY A 70 18.45 -44.81 31.02
N SER A 71 18.78 -44.96 32.30
CA SER A 71 20.16 -45.15 32.77
C SER A 71 20.67 -46.60 32.71
N GLY A 72 19.87 -47.55 32.20
CA GLY A 72 20.21 -48.98 32.10
C GLY A 72 20.02 -49.78 33.40
N ALA A 73 19.49 -49.18 34.47
CA ALA A 73 19.17 -49.92 35.70
C ALA A 73 17.82 -50.63 35.57
N GLU A 74 17.77 -51.89 35.96
CA GLU A 74 16.62 -52.78 35.86
C GLU A 74 16.10 -53.18 37.25
N GLY A 75 14.79 -53.40 37.35
CA GLY A 75 14.18 -53.84 38.60
C GLY A 75 12.66 -53.85 38.55
N PHE A 76 12.06 -54.15 39.70
CA PHE A 76 10.62 -54.23 39.91
C PHE A 76 10.09 -52.97 40.57
N ILE A 77 8.98 -52.47 40.05
CA ILE A 77 8.23 -51.33 40.58
C ILE A 77 6.75 -51.72 40.72
N LEU A 78 6.05 -51.13 41.69
CA LEU A 78 4.61 -51.34 41.83
C LEU A 78 3.87 -50.76 40.62
N THR A 79 3.02 -51.57 40.00
CA THR A 79 2.28 -51.22 38.77
C THR A 79 1.44 -49.93 38.95
N ARG A 80 0.95 -49.66 40.17
CA ARG A 80 0.16 -48.45 40.50
C ARG A 80 0.91 -47.12 40.33
N TYR A 81 2.25 -47.15 40.28
CA TYR A 81 3.08 -45.96 40.08
C TYR A 81 3.44 -45.73 38.62
N LEU A 82 3.09 -46.68 37.75
CA LEU A 82 3.23 -46.54 36.31
C LEU A 82 1.95 -45.91 35.76
N SER A 83 2.12 -44.81 35.02
CA SER A 83 1.06 -44.19 34.24
C SER A 83 1.39 -44.33 32.77
N GLY A 84 0.38 -44.61 31.94
CA GLY A 84 0.51 -44.59 30.48
C GLY A 84 0.60 -43.17 29.90
N GLU A 85 0.32 -42.15 30.70
CA GLU A 85 0.38 -40.75 30.29
C GLU A 85 1.63 -40.03 30.84
N PRO A 86 2.22 -39.09 30.07
CA PRO A 86 3.30 -38.25 30.55
C PRO A 86 2.90 -37.48 31.80
N SER A 87 3.84 -37.22 32.70
CA SER A 87 3.56 -36.43 33.90
C SER A 87 2.97 -35.07 33.56
N ALA A 88 2.08 -34.56 34.41
CA ALA A 88 1.45 -33.24 34.23
C ALA A 88 2.51 -32.13 34.02
N ARG A 89 3.67 -32.25 34.67
CA ARG A 89 4.81 -31.35 34.47
C ARG A 89 5.35 -31.40 33.04
N ASN A 90 5.56 -32.59 32.49
CA ASN A 90 6.05 -32.75 31.12
C ASN A 90 5.02 -32.23 30.10
N GLN A 91 3.73 -32.44 30.36
CA GLN A 91 2.65 -31.90 29.53
C GLN A 91 2.61 -30.37 29.56
N LEU A 92 2.75 -29.76 30.74
CA LEU A 92 2.82 -28.30 30.89
C LEU A 92 4.04 -27.70 30.21
N GLU A 93 5.21 -28.34 30.35
CA GLU A 93 6.42 -27.88 29.67
C GLU A 93 6.27 -27.96 28.15
N ALA A 94 5.71 -29.06 27.63
CA ALA A 94 5.43 -29.21 26.20
C ALA A 94 4.40 -28.19 25.71
N ALA A 95 3.35 -27.92 26.49
CA ALA A 95 2.34 -26.92 26.18
C ALA A 95 2.92 -25.50 26.15
N ASN A 96 3.75 -25.14 27.13
CA ASN A 96 4.42 -23.85 27.19
C ASN A 96 5.37 -23.66 26.01
N LYS A 97 6.19 -24.66 25.67
CA LYS A 97 7.06 -24.61 24.48
C LYS A 97 6.27 -24.42 23.18
N ARG A 98 5.13 -25.11 23.05
CA ARG A 98 4.22 -24.92 21.89
C ARG A 98 3.63 -23.52 21.87
N LEU A 99 3.22 -22.99 23.02
CA LEU A 99 2.70 -21.62 23.13
C LEU A 99 3.75 -20.58 22.73
N GLU A 100 4.97 -20.71 23.21
CA GLU A 100 6.08 -19.84 22.84
C GLU A 100 6.37 -19.89 21.33
N ALA A 101 6.41 -21.09 20.74
CA ALA A 101 6.60 -21.26 19.30
C ALA A 101 5.46 -20.62 18.49
N LEU A 102 4.21 -20.83 18.89
CA LEU A 102 3.04 -20.25 18.23
C LEU A 102 3.00 -18.72 18.36
N LEU A 103 3.43 -18.16 19.50
CA LEU A 103 3.51 -16.73 19.70
C LEU A 103 4.56 -16.10 18.77
N GLU A 104 5.72 -16.74 18.61
CA GLU A 104 6.76 -16.27 17.71
C GLU A 104 6.33 -16.37 16.25
N GLU A 105 5.68 -17.47 15.85
CA GLU A 105 5.10 -17.62 14.51
C GLU A 105 4.03 -16.54 14.25
N ASN A 106 3.13 -16.29 15.20
CA ASN A 106 2.10 -15.26 15.05
C ASN A 106 2.71 -13.86 14.90
N LYS A 107 3.80 -13.58 15.61
CA LYS A 107 4.55 -12.33 15.50
C LYS A 107 5.18 -12.17 14.12
N GLN A 108 5.80 -13.23 13.59
CA GLN A 108 6.37 -13.24 12.23
C GLN A 108 5.30 -13.07 11.15
N LEU A 109 4.16 -13.76 11.29
CA LEU A 109 3.03 -13.64 10.36
C LEU A 109 2.46 -12.22 10.36
N LYS A 110 2.27 -11.60 11.53
CA LYS A 110 1.82 -10.20 11.64
C LYS A 110 2.81 -9.23 10.98
N ALA A 111 4.11 -9.43 11.17
CA ALA A 111 5.13 -8.61 10.53
C ALA A 111 5.08 -8.76 9.00
N SER A 112 4.92 -9.97 8.49
CA SER A 112 4.82 -10.26 7.05
C SER A 112 3.55 -9.69 6.42
N GLN A 113 2.43 -9.75 7.15
CA GLN A 113 1.16 -9.18 6.73
C GLN A 113 1.20 -7.65 6.69
N ALA A 114 1.84 -7.00 7.66
CA ALA A 114 2.07 -5.57 7.65
C ALA A 114 2.94 -5.15 6.45
N GLY A 115 4.02 -5.88 6.16
CA GLY A 115 4.83 -5.66 4.96
C GLY A 115 4.04 -5.81 3.66
N SER A 116 3.18 -6.83 3.58
CA SER A 116 2.33 -7.07 2.41
C SER A 116 1.28 -5.97 2.20
N GLN A 117 0.73 -5.39 3.28
CA GLN A 117 -0.19 -4.26 3.18
C GLN A 117 0.49 -2.99 2.69
N GLU A 118 1.71 -2.70 3.14
CA GLU A 118 2.48 -1.54 2.66
C GLU A 118 2.85 -1.70 1.18
N ILE A 119 3.27 -2.89 0.75
CA ILE A 119 3.52 -3.20 -0.66
C ILE A 119 2.23 -3.05 -1.50
N GLY A 120 1.09 -3.47 -0.97
CA GLY A 120 -0.21 -3.28 -1.62
C GLY A 120 -0.53 -1.80 -1.86
N LYS A 121 -0.37 -0.96 -0.82
CA LYS A 121 -0.59 0.49 -0.93
C LYS A 121 0.38 1.15 -1.92
N GLU A 122 1.63 0.75 -1.93
CA GLU A 122 2.64 1.28 -2.85
C GLU A 122 2.33 0.89 -4.30
N ARG A 123 1.92 -0.36 -4.53
CA ARG A 123 1.44 -0.82 -5.84
C ARG A 123 0.25 0.00 -6.32
N ASP A 124 -0.74 0.24 -5.45
CA ASP A 124 -1.93 1.00 -5.81
C ASP A 124 -1.57 2.45 -6.18
N LYS A 125 -0.70 3.10 -5.40
CA LYS A 125 -0.17 4.44 -5.70
C LYS A 125 0.55 4.48 -7.05
N LEU A 126 1.49 3.57 -7.29
CA LEU A 126 2.22 3.49 -8.56
C LEU A 126 1.29 3.23 -9.75
N SER A 127 0.25 2.41 -9.55
CA SER A 127 -0.74 2.16 -10.61
C SER A 127 -1.56 3.41 -10.95
N ALA A 128 -1.93 4.20 -9.94
CA ALA A 128 -2.63 5.47 -10.13
C ALA A 128 -1.75 6.50 -10.85
N GLU A 129 -0.49 6.62 -10.43
CA GLU A 129 0.48 7.53 -11.05
C GLU A 129 0.78 7.15 -12.51
N LEU A 130 0.90 5.85 -12.81
CA LEU A 130 1.05 5.37 -14.19
C LEU A 130 -0.17 5.70 -15.05
N SER A 131 -1.38 5.53 -14.51
CA SER A 131 -2.62 5.89 -15.22
C SER A 131 -2.69 7.40 -15.49
N GLU A 132 -2.32 8.22 -14.52
CA GLU A 132 -2.28 9.68 -14.66
C GLU A 132 -1.23 10.11 -15.70
N LEU A 133 -0.05 9.50 -15.68
CA LEU A 133 1.01 9.78 -16.65
C LEU A 133 0.60 9.36 -18.06
N GLN A 134 -0.06 8.21 -18.23
CA GLN A 134 -0.60 7.79 -19.52
C GLN A 134 -1.65 8.78 -20.05
N GLN A 135 -2.57 9.22 -19.19
CA GLN A 135 -3.58 10.22 -19.55
C GLN A 135 -2.93 11.56 -19.92
N THR A 136 -1.94 11.99 -19.16
CA THR A 136 -1.20 13.23 -19.42
C THR A 136 -0.42 13.16 -20.72
N ALA A 137 0.22 12.02 -21.01
CA ALA A 137 0.92 11.79 -22.26
C ALA A 137 -0.05 11.78 -23.45
N ALA A 138 -1.23 11.15 -23.31
CA ALA A 138 -2.27 11.19 -24.34
C ALA A 138 -2.77 12.62 -24.61
N ASN A 139 -3.02 13.40 -23.56
CA ASN A 139 -3.40 14.81 -23.68
C ASN A 139 -2.30 15.65 -24.35
N ALA A 140 -1.02 15.39 -24.03
CA ALA A 140 0.11 16.08 -24.66
C ALA A 140 0.20 15.80 -26.17
N ILE A 141 -0.09 14.56 -26.59
CA ILE A 141 -0.16 14.20 -28.02
C ILE A 141 -1.30 14.94 -28.71
N GLN A 142 -2.50 14.96 -28.10
CA GLN A 142 -3.65 15.69 -28.65
C GLN A 142 -3.37 17.20 -28.74
N LEU A 143 -2.77 17.77 -27.70
CA LEU A 143 -2.39 19.18 -27.67
C LEU A 143 -1.37 19.51 -28.77
N LYS A 144 -0.40 18.62 -29.01
CA LYS A 144 0.56 18.77 -30.11
C LYS A 144 -0.15 18.75 -31.47
N GLN A 145 -1.07 17.80 -31.70
CA GLN A 145 -1.85 17.73 -32.92
C GLN A 145 -2.70 18.99 -33.15
N GLN A 146 -3.33 19.51 -32.09
CA GLN A 146 -4.07 20.78 -32.16
C GLN A 146 -3.15 21.95 -32.50
N ARG A 147 -1.96 22.02 -31.92
CA ARG A 147 -0.96 23.06 -32.25
C ARG A 147 -0.49 22.96 -33.69
N ASP A 148 -0.27 21.75 -34.21
CA ASP A 148 0.06 21.50 -35.61
C ASP A 148 -1.06 21.99 -36.54
N GLN A 149 -2.31 21.62 -36.28
CA GLN A 149 -3.48 22.06 -37.06
C GLN A 149 -3.70 23.56 -37.01
N LEU A 150 -3.56 24.19 -35.83
CA LEU A 150 -3.70 25.64 -35.68
C LEU A 150 -2.61 26.38 -36.46
N GLN A 151 -1.37 25.89 -36.43
CA GLN A 151 -0.30 26.50 -37.20
C GLN A 151 -0.51 26.37 -38.71
N GLU A 152 -1.02 25.22 -39.17
CA GLU A 152 -1.39 25.05 -40.58
C GLU A 152 -2.51 26.01 -40.99
N ARG A 153 -3.54 26.19 -40.15
CA ARG A 153 -4.61 27.18 -40.39
C ARG A 153 -4.09 28.60 -40.43
N VAL A 154 -3.17 28.98 -39.53
CA VAL A 154 -2.54 30.31 -39.55
C VAL A 154 -1.82 30.54 -40.88
N ILE A 155 -1.02 29.57 -41.34
CA ILE A 155 -0.31 29.65 -42.62
C ILE A 155 -1.30 29.73 -43.80
N ALA A 156 -2.38 28.96 -43.78
CA ALA A 156 -3.40 28.99 -44.81
C ALA A 156 -4.09 30.37 -44.89
N VAL A 157 -4.54 30.89 -43.75
CA VAL A 157 -5.18 32.21 -43.66
C VAL A 157 -4.23 33.33 -44.06
N GLU A 158 -2.95 33.27 -43.67
CA GLU A 158 -1.95 34.24 -44.11
C GLU A 158 -1.76 34.22 -45.63
N ARG A 159 -1.73 33.03 -46.25
CA ARG A 159 -1.64 32.89 -47.70
C ARG A 159 -2.88 33.45 -48.40
N GLU A 160 -4.07 33.15 -47.91
CA GLU A 160 -5.32 33.70 -48.42
C GLU A 160 -5.34 35.22 -48.32
N LEU A 161 -4.91 35.79 -47.20
CA LEU A 161 -4.82 37.24 -47.02
C LEU A 161 -3.83 37.86 -48.02
N GLN A 162 -2.64 37.26 -48.18
CA GLN A 162 -1.66 37.73 -49.16
C GLN A 162 -2.21 37.65 -50.60
N GLN A 163 -2.96 36.59 -50.93
CA GLN A 163 -3.61 36.45 -52.22
C GLN A 163 -4.68 37.52 -52.43
N LEU A 164 -5.63 37.67 -51.50
CA LEU A 164 -6.69 38.69 -51.55
C LEU A 164 -6.10 40.10 -51.65
N LYS A 165 -5.02 40.38 -50.94
CA LYS A 165 -4.33 41.68 -51.01
C LYS A 165 -3.72 41.92 -52.39
N ARG A 166 -3.10 40.90 -53.00
CA ARG A 166 -2.57 40.99 -54.38
C ARG A 166 -3.68 41.18 -55.40
N GLU A 167 -4.79 40.45 -55.27
CA GLU A 167 -5.96 40.60 -56.14
C GLU A 167 -6.56 42.00 -56.02
N ASN A 168 -6.68 42.52 -54.79
CA ASN A 168 -7.18 43.88 -54.56
C ASN A 168 -6.25 44.95 -55.15
N LEU A 169 -4.93 44.79 -55.01
CA LEU A 169 -3.96 45.69 -55.63
C LEU A 169 -4.04 45.62 -57.15
N ALA A 170 -4.11 44.43 -57.75
CA ALA A 170 -4.23 44.25 -59.19
C ALA A 170 -5.54 44.86 -59.75
N LEU A 171 -6.67 44.69 -59.05
CA LEU A 171 -7.94 45.33 -59.41
C LEU A 171 -7.86 46.85 -59.32
N THR A 172 -7.19 47.37 -58.28
CA THR A 172 -6.97 48.81 -58.09
C THR A 172 -6.07 49.39 -59.19
N ASP A 173 -4.97 48.70 -59.52
CA ASP A 173 -4.05 49.10 -60.58
C ASP A 173 -4.73 49.09 -61.95
N ASN A 174 -5.50 48.05 -62.27
CA ASN A 174 -6.29 47.98 -63.51
C ASN A 174 -7.31 49.12 -63.58
N THR A 175 -8.04 49.38 -62.48
CA THR A 175 -9.01 50.48 -62.42
C THR A 175 -8.32 51.84 -62.63
N ASN A 176 -7.16 52.05 -62.01
CA ASN A 176 -6.38 53.28 -62.21
C ASN A 176 -5.89 53.43 -63.65
N GLN A 177 -5.47 52.34 -64.30
CA GLN A 177 -5.07 52.36 -65.71
C GLN A 177 -6.25 52.71 -66.62
N ASP A 178 -7.44 52.15 -66.39
CA ASP A 178 -8.65 52.46 -67.14
C ASP A 178 -9.03 53.95 -66.99
N TRP A 179 -9.08 54.46 -65.76
CA TRP A 179 -9.36 55.87 -65.50
C TRP A 179 -8.30 56.80 -66.11
N PHE A 180 -7.02 56.41 -66.11
CA PHE A 180 -5.96 57.15 -66.79
C PHE A 180 -6.16 57.16 -68.31
N LEU A 181 -6.57 56.03 -68.91
CA LEU A 181 -6.84 55.93 -70.35
C LEU A 181 -8.02 56.82 -70.76
N TYR A 182 -9.13 56.80 -69.99
CA TYR A 182 -10.28 57.68 -70.21
C TYR A 182 -9.93 59.15 -70.01
N GLY A 183 -9.18 59.49 -68.94
CA GLY A 183 -8.74 60.85 -68.67
C GLY A 183 -7.79 61.40 -69.73
N GLY A 184 -6.81 60.60 -70.16
CA GLY A 184 -5.88 60.93 -71.24
C GLY A 184 -6.59 61.10 -72.58
N GLY A 185 -7.51 60.19 -72.92
CA GLY A 185 -8.35 60.27 -74.12
C GLY A 185 -9.22 61.52 -74.14
N LEU A 186 -9.90 61.82 -73.03
CA LEU A 186 -10.73 63.04 -72.89
C LEU A 186 -9.89 64.31 -73.03
N SER A 187 -8.70 64.35 -72.42
CA SER A 187 -7.78 65.49 -72.52
C SER A 187 -7.34 65.73 -73.96
N LEU A 188 -6.92 64.69 -74.68
CA LEU A 188 -6.56 64.78 -76.09
C LEU A 188 -7.73 65.25 -76.97
N PHE A 189 -8.93 64.72 -76.72
CA PHE A 189 -10.13 65.11 -77.45
C PHE A 189 -10.49 66.59 -77.21
N GLY A 190 -10.36 67.06 -75.97
CA GLY A 190 -10.56 68.46 -75.61
C GLY A 190 -9.57 69.40 -76.31
N VAL A 191 -8.29 69.03 -76.39
CA VAL A 191 -7.26 69.79 -77.12
C VAL A 191 -7.56 69.82 -78.62
N LEU A 192 -7.92 68.67 -79.21
CA LEU A 192 -8.28 68.58 -80.63
C LEU A 192 -9.48 69.47 -80.98
N LEU A 193 -10.57 69.39 -80.20
CA LEU A 193 -11.74 70.24 -80.41
C LEU A 193 -11.44 71.72 -80.18
N GLY A 194 -10.69 72.06 -79.14
CA GLY A 194 -10.27 73.44 -78.86
C GLY A 194 -9.44 74.05 -80.00
N PHE A 195 -8.69 73.22 -80.74
CA PHE A 195 -7.94 73.63 -81.92
C PHE A 195 -8.79 73.64 -83.21
N ILE A 196 -9.68 72.67 -83.41
CA ILE A 196 -10.51 72.54 -84.63
C ILE A 196 -11.68 73.54 -84.66
N LEU A 197 -12.37 73.74 -83.54
CA LEU A 197 -13.57 74.58 -83.45
C LEU A 197 -13.35 76.02 -83.92
N PRO A 198 -12.28 76.75 -83.52
CA PRO A 198 -12.06 78.11 -84.01
C PRO A 198 -11.78 78.19 -85.52
N LYS A 199 -11.38 77.09 -86.17
CA LYS A 199 -11.15 77.00 -87.62
C LYS A 199 -12.41 76.66 -88.42
N ILE A 200 -13.45 76.13 -87.78
CA ILE A 200 -14.76 75.96 -88.40
C ILE A 200 -15.49 77.31 -88.35
N SER A 201 -15.23 78.14 -89.36
CA SER A 201 -16.03 79.33 -89.59
C SER A 201 -17.42 78.90 -90.07
N TRP A 202 -18.38 78.83 -89.16
CA TRP A 202 -19.78 78.60 -89.52
C TRP A 202 -20.30 79.86 -90.24
N ARG A 203 -20.18 79.89 -91.57
CA ARG A 203 -20.75 80.95 -92.41
C ARG A 203 -22.26 80.97 -92.20
N ARG A 204 -22.78 81.93 -91.44
CA ARG A 204 -24.19 82.30 -91.51
C ARG A 204 -24.46 82.78 -92.94
N ARG A 205 -25.35 82.10 -93.65
CA ARG A 205 -25.92 82.61 -94.90
C ARG A 205 -26.84 83.78 -94.55
N SER A 206 -26.33 84.99 -94.71
CA SER A 206 -27.17 86.14 -95.01
C SER A 206 -27.44 86.11 -96.52
N SER A 207 -28.70 85.98 -96.89
CA SER A 207 -29.17 86.41 -98.21
C SER A 207 -30.50 87.11 -97.98
N GLY A 208 -30.41 88.44 -97.85
CA GLY A 208 -31.56 89.31 -97.90
C GLY A 208 -32.20 89.30 -99.28
N TRP A 209 -33.50 89.56 -99.30
CA TRP A 209 -34.22 90.08 -100.45
C TRP A 209 -35.21 91.12 -99.92
N ASP A 210 -34.88 92.38 -100.19
CA ASP A 210 -35.81 93.51 -100.23
C ASP A 210 -36.76 93.38 -101.43
N THR A 211 -37.80 94.23 -101.40
CA THR A 211 -38.90 94.51 -102.36
C THR A 211 -40.22 93.79 -102.01
N PHE A 212 -41.37 94.44 -101.81
CA PHE A 212 -41.87 95.80 -102.05
C PHE A 212 -42.69 96.33 -100.86
#